data_AF-A0A9W8BAU9-F1
#
_entry.id   AF-A0A9W8BAU9-F1
#
_cell.length_a   1.000
_cell.length_b   1.000
_cell.length_c   1.000
_cell.angle_alpha   90.00
_cell.angle_beta   90.00
_cell.angle_gamma   90.00
#
_symmetry.space_group_name_H-M   'P 1'
#
loop_
_entity.id
_entity.type
_entity.pdbx_description
1 polymer ?
#
loop_
_entity_poly.entity_id
_entity_poly.type
_entity_poly.pdbx_seq_one_letter_code
_entity_poly.pdbx_strand_id
1 'polypeptide(L)'
;MLRALAFDVRLCVGIAPPPLKLTLNECVDIELSLGHDPGATHSTHSAGQARQKQHTQSQLDKENHSLVRGVPEFWCEVLDLAAESWVPINAYTGTIEHATSLVQPQKRQHCVFPYIIGLDLNNHIYDITRRYAQDFTNTTRQRRLESVDSKVDKGAHLWWERWISRWAGSIDARDKNECKSTRMEEEAASSAMPKRIADFAKNPFYVLKRNLRQNEIIYPDRPVVGKIKGESVYLRENVRVLRTTNAWMREGRQVKPSQVPVKQIKQRAVTARSKIAAEAMEAAGGELVADLYGEWQTELFEPPPVCDGRVPRNDYGNVNLFAASMLPKGAAHVPNPNARRVCKELGVDAADAVVGFEFRRGQSLPVVQGVVIPREAFDLIVDALREDRHNTSEKRLAEIEQRTLKHWRRLLLALRVRADVDASFARRSERSEGMSFSTKGDKKGKQRDLEHSSPNLDERTLEERPDQVQDTEADDTEAGDTGGGFLA
;
A
#
# COMPACT_ATOMS: atom_id res chain seq x y z
N MET A 1 -3.47 -22.96 -36.06
CA MET A 1 -4.03 -24.10 -36.82
C MET A 1 -5.55 -24.22 -36.65
N LEU A 2 -6.07 -24.54 -35.46
CA LEU A 2 -7.52 -24.75 -35.27
C LEU A 2 -8.40 -23.55 -35.66
N ARG A 3 -7.96 -22.33 -35.35
CA ARG A 3 -8.62 -21.09 -35.81
C ARG A 3 -8.70 -21.00 -37.35
N ALA A 4 -7.68 -21.48 -38.06
CA ALA A 4 -7.65 -21.50 -39.53
C ALA A 4 -8.61 -22.55 -40.12
N LEU A 5 -9.00 -23.55 -39.32
CA LEU A 5 -10.04 -24.53 -39.66
C LEU A 5 -11.44 -24.06 -39.26
N ALA A 6 -11.60 -22.77 -38.93
CA ALA A 6 -12.85 -22.14 -38.51
C ALA A 6 -13.48 -22.71 -37.22
N PHE A 7 -12.67 -23.34 -36.36
CA PHE A 7 -13.10 -23.62 -34.98
C PHE A 7 -13.04 -22.37 -34.13
N ASP A 8 -14.00 -22.23 -33.22
CA ASP A 8 -13.94 -21.22 -32.17
C ASP A 8 -13.00 -21.69 -31.06
N VAL A 9 -11.86 -20.99 -30.94
CA VAL A 9 -10.74 -21.42 -30.10
C VAL A 9 -10.21 -20.29 -29.25
N ARG A 10 -10.17 -20.54 -27.93
CA ARG A 10 -9.48 -19.70 -26.95
C ARG A 10 -8.06 -20.18 -26.72
N LEU A 11 -7.12 -19.24 -26.71
CA LEU A 11 -5.79 -19.49 -26.16
C LEU A 11 -5.88 -19.34 -24.65
N CYS A 12 -5.49 -20.37 -23.91
CA CYS A 12 -5.51 -20.36 -22.45
C CYS A 12 -4.08 -20.26 -21.91
N VAL A 13 -3.91 -19.40 -20.90
CA VAL A 13 -2.61 -19.12 -20.29
C VAL A 13 -2.72 -19.26 -18.78
N GLY A 14 -1.93 -20.16 -18.21
CA GLY A 14 -1.72 -20.28 -16.78
C GLY A 14 -0.66 -19.30 -16.30
N ILE A 15 -1.01 -18.39 -15.42
CA ILE A 15 -0.10 -17.37 -14.89
C ILE A 15 0.23 -17.72 -13.44
N ALA A 16 1.52 -17.96 -13.17
CA ALA A 16 2.07 -18.23 -11.84
C ALA A 16 3.05 -17.11 -11.44
N PRO A 17 2.56 -15.97 -10.93
CA PRO A 17 3.44 -14.97 -10.35
C PRO A 17 4.11 -15.54 -9.08
N PRO A 18 5.22 -14.92 -8.63
CA PRO A 18 5.83 -15.26 -7.35
C PRO A 18 4.79 -15.23 -6.21
N PRO A 19 4.88 -16.16 -5.25
CA PRO A 19 4.03 -16.16 -4.06
C PRO A 19 4.02 -14.78 -3.38
N LEU A 20 2.82 -14.33 -2.95
CA LEU A 20 2.66 -13.06 -2.22
C LEU A 20 3.38 -13.03 -0.87
N LYS A 21 3.72 -14.21 -0.35
CA LYS A 21 4.52 -14.40 0.86
C LYS A 21 5.59 -15.42 0.52
N LEU A 22 6.82 -14.96 0.44
CA LEU A 22 7.99 -15.82 0.28
C LEU A 22 8.60 -16.06 1.65
N THR A 23 8.98 -17.30 1.91
CA THR A 23 9.93 -17.61 2.97
C THR A 23 11.35 -17.26 2.50
N LEU A 24 12.28 -17.01 3.44
CA LEU A 24 13.68 -16.70 3.10
C LEU A 24 14.30 -17.76 2.18
N ASN A 25 13.97 -19.04 2.38
CA ASN A 25 14.45 -20.12 1.54
C ASN A 25 13.88 -20.04 0.11
N GLU A 26 12.60 -19.68 -0.03
CA GLU A 26 11.97 -19.50 -1.35
C GLU A 26 12.53 -18.27 -2.08
N CYS A 27 12.92 -17.20 -1.35
CA CYS A 27 13.63 -16.08 -1.95
C CYS A 27 14.99 -16.50 -2.52
N VAL A 28 15.77 -17.26 -1.74
CA VAL A 28 17.09 -17.76 -2.15
C VAL A 28 16.98 -18.69 -3.36
N ASP A 29 15.98 -19.58 -3.39
CA ASP A 29 15.74 -20.46 -4.54
C ASP A 29 15.36 -19.66 -5.81
N ILE A 30 14.59 -18.57 -5.66
CA ILE A 30 14.24 -17.68 -6.78
C ILE A 30 15.48 -16.93 -7.28
N GLU A 31 16.31 -16.37 -6.40
CA GLU A 31 17.55 -15.67 -6.76
C GLU A 31 18.52 -16.59 -7.51
N LEU A 32 18.69 -17.84 -7.03
CA LEU A 32 19.48 -18.87 -7.69
C LEU A 32 18.92 -19.22 -9.08
N SER A 33 17.60 -19.29 -9.23
CA SER A 33 16.95 -19.57 -10.52
C SER A 33 17.06 -18.42 -11.54
N LEU A 34 17.20 -17.18 -11.06
CA LEU A 34 17.41 -15.98 -11.87
C LEU A 34 18.89 -15.74 -12.22
N GLY A 35 19.77 -16.68 -11.88
CA GLY A 35 21.20 -16.59 -12.16
C GLY A 35 21.92 -15.52 -11.36
N HIS A 36 21.32 -15.03 -10.26
CA HIS A 36 22.01 -14.17 -9.31
C HIS A 36 22.79 -15.06 -8.34
N ASP A 37 24.11 -15.01 -8.45
CA ASP A 37 25.00 -15.67 -7.50
C ASP A 37 24.94 -14.88 -6.17
N PRO A 38 24.40 -15.43 -5.07
CA PRO A 38 24.26 -14.69 -3.81
C PRO A 38 25.62 -14.44 -3.13
N GLY A 39 26.73 -14.86 -3.75
CA GLY A 39 28.08 -14.82 -3.18
C GLY A 39 28.81 -13.48 -3.26
N ALA A 40 28.19 -12.40 -3.73
CA ALA A 40 28.85 -11.11 -3.91
C ALA A 40 28.45 -10.02 -2.91
N THR A 41 27.93 -10.35 -1.73
CA THR A 41 28.06 -9.48 -0.53
C THR A 41 27.83 -10.32 0.73
N HIS A 42 28.66 -10.09 1.75
CA HIS A 42 28.67 -10.73 3.08
C HIS A 42 29.39 -12.09 3.19
N SER A 43 30.71 -11.99 3.37
CA SER A 43 31.48 -12.99 4.10
C SER A 43 31.15 -12.91 5.60
N THR A 44 30.65 -14.01 6.19
CA THR A 44 31.01 -14.44 7.55
C THR A 44 30.59 -15.90 7.80
N HIS A 45 31.62 -16.74 7.98
CA HIS A 45 31.69 -18.02 8.69
C HIS A 45 30.44 -18.91 8.92
N SER A 46 30.43 -20.09 8.28
CA SER A 46 30.33 -21.39 8.98
C SER A 46 30.63 -22.54 8.00
N ALA A 47 31.61 -23.37 8.34
CA ALA A 47 32.03 -24.51 7.54
C ALA A 47 31.16 -25.75 7.83
N GLY A 48 30.42 -26.21 6.82
CA GLY A 48 29.75 -27.51 6.81
C GLY A 48 29.96 -28.18 5.45
N GLN A 49 30.78 -29.24 5.42
CA GLN A 49 31.12 -29.98 4.21
C GLN A 49 29.90 -30.70 3.60
N ALA A 50 29.58 -30.40 2.34
CA ALA A 50 28.70 -31.23 1.51
C ALA A 50 29.35 -31.45 0.14
N ARG A 51 29.53 -32.73 -0.23
CA ARG A 51 30.17 -33.19 -1.47
C ARG A 51 29.37 -32.75 -2.70
N GLN A 52 29.95 -31.89 -3.54
CA GLN A 52 29.44 -31.61 -4.89
C GLN A 52 29.84 -32.72 -5.86
N LYS A 53 28.85 -33.39 -6.46
CA LYS A 53 29.02 -34.14 -7.70
C LYS A 53 28.96 -33.14 -8.85
N GLN A 54 29.99 -33.11 -9.68
CA GLN A 54 30.02 -32.30 -10.91
C GLN A 54 29.06 -32.90 -11.93
N HIS A 55 28.01 -32.18 -12.29
CA HIS A 55 27.21 -32.45 -13.49
C HIS A 55 27.77 -31.59 -14.64
N THR A 56 28.00 -32.24 -15.79
CA THR A 56 28.53 -31.64 -17.01
C THR A 56 27.48 -30.78 -17.72
N GLN A 57 27.94 -29.71 -18.39
CA GLN A 57 27.17 -28.68 -19.10
C GLN A 57 25.99 -29.18 -19.97
N SER A 58 26.07 -30.40 -20.54
CA SER A 58 24.99 -30.98 -21.36
C SER A 58 23.75 -31.44 -20.57
N GLN A 59 23.81 -31.46 -19.24
CA GLN A 59 22.65 -31.71 -18.37
C GLN A 59 21.93 -30.42 -17.95
N LEU A 60 22.64 -29.28 -17.93
CA LEU A 60 22.07 -27.96 -17.61
C LEU A 60 21.14 -27.45 -18.73
N ASP A 61 21.41 -27.79 -19.99
CA ASP A 61 20.55 -27.41 -21.12
C ASP A 61 19.19 -28.14 -21.15
N LYS A 62 19.01 -29.19 -20.33
CA LYS A 62 17.72 -29.90 -20.17
C LYS A 62 16.91 -29.45 -18.95
N GLU A 63 17.44 -28.54 -18.12
CA GLU A 63 16.81 -28.11 -16.87
C GLU A 63 16.04 -26.77 -16.99
N ASN A 64 16.14 -26.06 -18.10
CA ASN A 64 15.55 -24.72 -18.29
C ASN A 64 14.14 -24.69 -18.90
N HIS A 65 13.24 -25.61 -18.54
CA HIS A 65 11.82 -25.47 -18.90
C HIS A 65 10.86 -25.96 -17.80
N SER A 66 9.92 -25.07 -17.45
CA SER A 66 8.69 -25.22 -16.65
C SER A 66 8.83 -25.11 -15.13
N LEU A 67 8.12 -24.12 -14.57
CA LEU A 67 7.97 -23.86 -13.14
C LEU A 67 7.23 -24.96 -12.36
N VAL A 68 6.68 -26.01 -13.00
CA VAL A 68 6.28 -27.28 -12.34
C VAL A 68 6.36 -28.38 -13.39
N ARG A 69 7.22 -29.41 -13.17
CA ARG A 69 7.35 -30.56 -14.09
C ARG A 69 5.96 -31.14 -14.43
N GLY A 70 5.61 -31.14 -15.72
CA GLY A 70 4.45 -31.87 -16.26
C GLY A 70 3.13 -31.12 -16.37
N VAL A 71 3.08 -29.82 -16.03
CA VAL A 71 1.87 -28.99 -16.21
C VAL A 71 2.11 -27.97 -17.34
N PRO A 72 1.27 -27.93 -18.39
CA PRO A 72 1.43 -26.96 -19.47
C PRO A 72 1.07 -25.54 -19.02
N GLU A 73 1.91 -24.57 -19.38
CA GLU A 73 1.64 -23.13 -19.16
C GLU A 73 0.62 -22.59 -20.18
N PHE A 74 0.65 -23.14 -21.39
CA PHE A 74 -0.24 -22.77 -22.50
C PHE A 74 -1.04 -23.98 -22.97
N TRP A 75 -2.32 -23.78 -23.21
CA TRP A 75 -3.20 -24.77 -23.84
C TRP A 75 -4.29 -24.06 -24.63
N CYS A 76 -5.18 -24.81 -25.28
CA CYS A 76 -6.32 -24.22 -25.98
C CYS A 76 -7.65 -24.78 -25.47
N GLU A 77 -8.69 -23.97 -25.51
CA GLU A 77 -10.07 -24.43 -25.36
C GLU A 77 -10.74 -24.31 -26.73
N VAL A 78 -11.48 -25.35 -27.12
CA VAL A 78 -12.30 -25.35 -28.33
C VAL A 78 -13.77 -25.42 -27.91
N LEU A 79 -14.61 -24.56 -28.49
CA LEU A 79 -16.04 -24.59 -28.20
C LEU A 79 -16.69 -25.80 -28.87
N ASP A 80 -17.25 -26.69 -28.06
CA ASP A 80 -18.18 -27.70 -28.55
C ASP A 80 -19.59 -27.09 -28.63
N LEU A 81 -20.06 -26.85 -29.85
CA LEU A 81 -21.37 -26.27 -30.12
C LEU A 81 -22.52 -27.20 -29.74
N ALA A 82 -22.32 -28.52 -29.70
CA ALA A 82 -23.36 -29.48 -29.34
C ALA A 82 -23.56 -29.54 -27.82
N ALA A 83 -22.47 -29.46 -27.05
CA ALA A 83 -22.49 -29.45 -25.60
C ALA A 83 -22.61 -28.03 -25.00
N GLU A 84 -22.55 -26.98 -25.84
CA GLU A 84 -22.45 -25.57 -25.44
C GLU A 84 -21.37 -25.34 -24.36
N SER A 85 -20.24 -26.03 -24.48
CA SER A 85 -19.19 -26.01 -23.46
C SER A 85 -17.79 -25.95 -24.08
N TRP A 86 -16.86 -25.31 -23.37
CA TRP A 86 -15.47 -25.22 -23.79
C TRP A 86 -14.70 -26.47 -23.36
N VAL A 87 -14.05 -27.11 -24.35
CA VAL A 87 -13.30 -28.35 -24.16
C VAL A 87 -11.80 -28.02 -24.16
N PRO A 88 -11.07 -28.30 -23.06
CA PRO A 88 -9.64 -28.03 -23.01
C PRO A 88 -8.83 -29.10 -23.75
N ILE A 89 -7.91 -28.63 -24.58
CA ILE A 89 -6.99 -29.41 -25.38
C ILE A 89 -5.58 -29.01 -24.99
N ASN A 90 -4.79 -30.00 -24.57
CA ASN A 90 -3.37 -29.81 -24.29
C ASN A 90 -2.63 -29.54 -25.60
N ALA A 91 -2.06 -28.34 -25.73
CA ALA A 91 -1.42 -27.90 -26.98
C ALA A 91 -0.14 -28.69 -27.32
N TYR A 92 0.49 -29.34 -26.34
CA TYR A 92 1.74 -30.09 -26.52
C TYR A 92 1.50 -31.55 -26.92
N THR A 93 0.50 -32.20 -26.30
CA THR A 93 0.18 -33.61 -26.54
C THR A 93 -0.94 -33.79 -27.57
N GLY A 94 -1.72 -32.75 -27.84
CA GLY A 94 -2.91 -32.82 -28.69
C GLY A 94 -4.08 -33.59 -28.07
N THR A 95 -4.02 -33.91 -26.77
CA THR A 95 -5.06 -34.69 -26.08
C THR A 95 -6.13 -33.79 -25.49
N ILE A 96 -7.38 -34.25 -25.59
CA ILE A 96 -8.50 -33.70 -24.83
C ILE A 96 -8.38 -34.22 -23.40
N GLU A 97 -8.23 -33.31 -22.44
CA GLU A 97 -8.06 -33.64 -21.04
C GLU A 97 -9.22 -33.06 -20.21
N HIS A 98 -9.40 -33.56 -18.98
CA HIS A 98 -10.33 -32.90 -18.05
C HIS A 98 -9.69 -31.61 -17.52
N ALA A 99 -10.46 -30.52 -17.43
CA ALA A 99 -9.96 -29.20 -17.04
C ALA A 99 -9.08 -29.23 -15.78
N THR A 100 -9.54 -29.88 -14.71
CA THR A 100 -8.76 -29.95 -13.46
C THR A 100 -7.48 -30.76 -13.59
N SER A 101 -7.47 -31.82 -14.42
CA SER A 101 -6.30 -32.70 -14.57
C SER A 101 -5.16 -31.99 -15.29
N LEU A 102 -5.48 -31.10 -16.22
CA LEU A 102 -4.51 -30.36 -17.03
C LEU A 102 -3.64 -29.42 -16.17
N VAL A 103 -4.21 -28.83 -15.13
CA VAL A 103 -3.55 -27.82 -14.28
C VAL A 103 -3.06 -28.37 -12.93
N GLN A 104 -3.24 -29.67 -12.71
CA GLN A 104 -2.82 -30.36 -11.49
C GLN A 104 -1.63 -31.27 -11.81
N PRO A 105 -0.47 -31.06 -11.17
CA PRO A 105 0.70 -31.92 -11.39
C PRO A 105 0.45 -33.36 -10.92
N GLN A 106 -0.48 -33.55 -9.97
CA GLN A 106 -0.92 -34.86 -9.48
C GLN A 106 -2.40 -34.81 -9.06
N LYS A 107 -3.12 -35.95 -9.13
CA LYS A 107 -4.57 -36.11 -8.86
C LYS A 107 -5.09 -35.66 -7.48
N ARG A 108 -4.26 -35.11 -6.61
CA ARG A 108 -4.61 -34.61 -5.26
C ARG A 108 -3.94 -33.28 -4.91
N GLN A 109 -3.24 -32.67 -5.84
CA GLN A 109 -2.62 -31.37 -5.64
C GLN A 109 -3.55 -30.26 -6.12
N HIS A 110 -3.39 -29.06 -5.57
CA HIS A 110 -4.17 -27.90 -5.99
C HIS A 110 -3.70 -27.43 -7.38
N CYS A 111 -4.55 -26.67 -8.07
CA CYS A 111 -4.20 -26.00 -9.31
C CYS A 111 -2.88 -25.22 -9.13
N VAL A 112 -1.92 -25.31 -10.06
CA VAL A 112 -0.65 -24.57 -9.94
C VAL A 112 -0.88 -23.07 -10.07
N PHE A 113 -1.74 -22.67 -11.00
CA PHE A 113 -1.92 -21.29 -11.41
C PHE A 113 -2.96 -20.55 -10.54
N PRO A 114 -2.60 -19.45 -9.86
CA PRO A 114 -3.57 -18.57 -9.22
C PRO A 114 -4.44 -17.81 -10.22
N TYR A 115 -3.93 -17.51 -11.42
CA TYR A 115 -4.69 -16.87 -12.50
C TYR A 115 -4.57 -17.70 -13.77
N ILE A 116 -5.70 -17.93 -14.43
CA ILE A 116 -5.80 -18.58 -15.73
C ILE A 116 -6.71 -17.70 -16.58
N ILE A 117 -6.18 -17.26 -17.71
CA ILE A 117 -6.91 -16.39 -18.63
C ILE A 117 -7.16 -17.11 -19.95
N GLY A 118 -8.32 -16.85 -20.55
CA GLY A 118 -8.67 -17.25 -21.90
C GLY A 118 -8.71 -16.06 -22.84
N LEU A 119 -8.04 -16.16 -23.98
CA LEU A 119 -8.05 -15.16 -25.05
C LEU A 119 -8.85 -15.66 -26.24
N ASP A 120 -9.94 -14.97 -26.59
CA ASP A 120 -10.78 -15.34 -27.72
C ASP A 120 -10.18 -14.93 -29.09
N LEU A 121 -10.97 -15.10 -30.15
CA LEU A 121 -10.61 -14.69 -31.52
C LEU A 121 -10.54 -13.16 -31.71
N ASN A 122 -11.26 -12.42 -30.87
CA ASN A 122 -11.36 -10.96 -30.91
C ASN A 122 -10.38 -10.27 -29.95
N ASN A 123 -9.45 -11.03 -29.37
CA ASN A 123 -8.48 -10.60 -28.34
C ASN A 123 -9.14 -10.12 -27.03
N HIS A 124 -10.35 -10.56 -26.73
CA HIS A 124 -10.93 -10.35 -25.41
C HIS A 124 -10.37 -11.33 -24.40
N ILE A 125 -10.23 -10.88 -23.16
CA ILE A 125 -9.63 -11.64 -22.07
C ILE A 125 -10.71 -11.99 -21.04
N TYR A 126 -10.76 -13.26 -20.66
CA TYR A 126 -11.67 -13.80 -19.65
C TYR A 126 -10.89 -14.49 -18.53
N ASP A 127 -11.31 -14.33 -17.27
CA ASP A 127 -10.79 -15.14 -16.16
C ASP A 127 -11.52 -16.48 -16.12
N ILE A 128 -10.83 -17.53 -16.59
CA ILE A 128 -11.36 -18.90 -16.67
C ILE A 128 -10.84 -19.80 -15.53
N THR A 129 -10.09 -19.25 -14.57
CA THR A 129 -9.46 -20.00 -13.46
C THR A 129 -10.43 -20.91 -12.73
N ARG A 130 -11.68 -20.48 -12.62
CA ARG A 130 -12.75 -21.18 -11.92
C ARG A 130 -13.07 -22.55 -12.53
N ARG A 131 -12.96 -22.71 -13.85
CA ARG A 131 -13.13 -24.00 -14.54
C ARG A 131 -12.06 -25.03 -14.12
N TYR A 132 -10.86 -24.54 -13.85
CA TYR A 132 -9.66 -25.36 -13.64
C TYR A 132 -9.36 -25.59 -12.15
N ALA A 133 -9.75 -24.66 -11.28
CA ALA A 133 -9.45 -24.68 -9.86
C ALA A 133 -10.59 -25.29 -9.02
N GLN A 134 -10.51 -26.60 -8.74
CA GLN A 134 -11.48 -27.33 -7.91
C GLN A 134 -11.71 -26.70 -6.53
N ASP A 135 -10.65 -26.20 -5.88
CA ASP A 135 -10.71 -25.55 -4.55
C ASP A 135 -10.46 -24.03 -4.64
N PHE A 136 -11.15 -23.34 -5.55
CA PHE A 136 -10.91 -21.91 -5.80
C PHE A 136 -10.94 -21.05 -4.53
N THR A 137 -12.01 -21.12 -3.73
CA THR A 137 -12.23 -20.27 -2.55
C THR A 137 -11.15 -20.43 -1.47
N ASN A 138 -10.76 -21.68 -1.20
CA ASN A 138 -9.92 -22.00 -0.04
C ASN A 138 -8.43 -21.95 -0.35
N THR A 139 -8.02 -22.28 -1.58
CA THR A 139 -6.58 -22.42 -1.92
C THR A 139 -6.15 -21.46 -3.02
N THR A 140 -6.78 -21.49 -4.20
CA THR A 140 -6.37 -20.65 -5.34
C THR A 140 -6.55 -19.17 -5.05
N ARG A 141 -7.68 -18.77 -4.46
CA ARG A 141 -7.98 -17.37 -4.09
C ARG A 141 -6.97 -16.81 -3.09
N GLN A 142 -6.47 -17.63 -2.16
CA GLN A 142 -5.48 -17.22 -1.15
C GLN A 142 -4.10 -16.91 -1.74
N ARG A 143 -3.84 -17.33 -2.99
CA ARG A 143 -2.63 -16.99 -3.74
C ARG A 143 -2.83 -15.80 -4.68
N ARG A 144 -4.04 -15.24 -4.74
CA ARG A 144 -4.35 -14.02 -5.50
C ARG A 144 -4.18 -12.79 -4.63
N LEU A 145 -3.84 -11.67 -5.26
CA LEU A 145 -3.67 -10.36 -4.60
C LEU A 145 -4.99 -9.89 -3.96
N GLU A 146 -6.14 -10.33 -4.49
CA GLU A 146 -7.47 -10.09 -3.90
C GLU A 146 -7.64 -10.61 -2.48
N SER A 147 -6.83 -11.60 -2.06
CA SER A 147 -6.86 -12.14 -0.69
C SER A 147 -6.03 -11.34 0.31
N VAL A 148 -5.24 -10.37 -0.17
CA VAL A 148 -4.48 -9.47 0.70
C VAL A 148 -5.46 -8.54 1.42
N ASP A 149 -5.22 -8.37 2.72
CA ASP A 149 -6.15 -7.74 3.65
C ASP A 149 -6.57 -6.35 3.11
N SER A 150 -7.89 -6.17 2.93
CA SER A 150 -8.57 -4.94 2.48
C SER A 150 -8.24 -3.65 3.27
N LYS A 151 -7.41 -3.78 4.31
CA LYS A 151 -6.91 -2.70 5.16
C LYS A 151 -5.81 -1.86 4.53
N VAL A 152 -5.01 -2.42 3.61
CA VAL A 152 -3.89 -1.69 2.98
C VAL A 152 -4.38 -0.85 1.80
N ASP A 153 -5.35 -1.36 1.03
CA ASP A 153 -5.93 -0.63 -0.09
C ASP A 153 -7.40 -1.03 -0.31
N LYS A 154 -8.31 -0.07 -0.15
CA LYS A 154 -9.76 -0.26 -0.31
C LYS A 154 -10.15 -0.67 -1.74
N GLY A 155 -9.24 -0.52 -2.71
CA GLY A 155 -9.43 -0.95 -4.10
C GLY A 155 -8.76 -2.28 -4.49
N ALA A 156 -7.91 -2.85 -3.62
CA ALA A 156 -7.13 -4.04 -3.97
C ALA A 156 -8.02 -5.22 -4.34
N HIS A 157 -9.14 -5.46 -3.64
CA HIS A 157 -10.05 -6.56 -3.98
C HIS A 157 -10.69 -6.47 -5.38
N LEU A 158 -10.73 -5.28 -6.00
CA LEU A 158 -11.31 -5.03 -7.33
C LEU A 158 -10.25 -4.90 -8.43
N TRP A 159 -8.97 -4.99 -8.11
CA TRP A 159 -7.90 -4.71 -9.08
C TRP A 159 -8.01 -5.61 -10.32
N TRP A 160 -8.25 -6.90 -10.10
CA TRP A 160 -8.31 -7.93 -11.12
C TRP A 160 -9.57 -7.77 -11.98
N GLU A 161 -10.72 -7.54 -11.33
CA GLU A 161 -11.98 -7.25 -12.03
C GLU A 161 -11.85 -6.00 -12.91
N ARG A 162 -11.24 -4.92 -12.39
CA ARG A 162 -10.97 -3.69 -13.15
C ARG A 162 -9.96 -3.91 -14.27
N TRP A 163 -9.02 -4.83 -14.11
CA TRP A 163 -8.04 -5.14 -15.15
C TRP A 163 -8.71 -5.93 -16.27
N ILE A 164 -9.43 -7.00 -15.94
CA ILE A 164 -10.20 -7.81 -16.90
C ILE A 164 -11.23 -6.95 -17.64
N SER A 165 -11.95 -6.07 -16.94
CA SER A 165 -12.99 -5.24 -17.55
C SER A 165 -12.49 -4.30 -18.66
N ARG A 166 -11.19 -4.00 -18.71
CA ARG A 166 -10.59 -3.19 -19.80
C ARG A 166 -10.43 -3.95 -21.10
N TRP A 167 -10.33 -5.28 -21.00
CA TRP A 167 -10.09 -6.20 -22.11
C TRP A 167 -11.27 -7.12 -22.37
N ALA A 168 -12.34 -7.01 -21.58
CA ALA A 168 -13.56 -7.76 -21.77
C ALA A 168 -14.29 -7.26 -23.04
N GLY A 169 -14.72 -8.20 -23.87
CA GLY A 169 -15.52 -7.89 -25.05
C GLY A 169 -16.96 -7.54 -24.73
N SER A 170 -17.73 -7.22 -25.78
CA SER A 170 -19.19 -7.29 -25.69
C SER A 170 -19.56 -8.73 -25.36
N ILE A 171 -19.89 -8.98 -24.09
CA ILE A 171 -20.11 -10.33 -23.58
C ILE A 171 -21.27 -10.97 -24.36
N ASP A 172 -20.92 -11.96 -25.20
CA ASP A 172 -21.89 -12.79 -25.90
C ASP A 172 -22.82 -13.48 -24.90
N ALA A 173 -24.08 -13.70 -25.28
CA ALA A 173 -25.09 -14.28 -24.40
C ALA A 173 -24.68 -15.67 -23.85
N ARG A 174 -23.80 -16.38 -24.56
CA ARG A 174 -23.26 -17.69 -24.19
C ARG A 174 -22.21 -17.61 -23.08
N ASP A 175 -21.29 -16.66 -23.17
CA ASP A 175 -20.30 -16.38 -22.11
C ASP A 175 -20.96 -15.86 -20.83
N LYS A 176 -22.08 -15.14 -20.97
CA LYS A 176 -22.95 -14.79 -19.84
C LYS A 176 -23.54 -16.03 -19.16
N ASN A 177 -23.98 -17.04 -19.90
CA ASN A 177 -24.59 -18.24 -19.34
C ASN A 177 -23.55 -19.12 -18.64
N GLU A 178 -22.36 -19.26 -19.21
CA GLU A 178 -21.27 -20.02 -18.58
C GLU A 178 -20.74 -19.32 -17.31
N CYS A 179 -20.54 -18.00 -17.37
CA CYS A 179 -20.17 -17.20 -16.21
C CYS A 179 -21.24 -17.26 -15.10
N LYS A 180 -22.53 -17.35 -15.46
CA LYS A 180 -23.61 -17.55 -14.49
C LYS A 180 -23.65 -18.97 -13.91
N SER A 181 -23.48 -20.01 -14.73
CA SER A 181 -23.49 -21.41 -14.27
C SER A 181 -22.31 -21.68 -13.34
N THR A 182 -21.10 -21.29 -13.75
CA THR A 182 -19.90 -21.39 -12.92
C THR A 182 -20.04 -20.62 -11.61
N ARG A 183 -20.56 -19.39 -11.64
CA ARG A 183 -20.81 -18.61 -10.43
C ARG A 183 -21.87 -19.23 -9.51
N MET A 184 -22.90 -19.86 -10.06
CA MET A 184 -23.96 -20.53 -9.31
C MET A 184 -23.46 -21.85 -8.68
N GLU A 185 -22.66 -22.63 -9.42
CA GLU A 185 -21.98 -23.83 -8.92
C GLU A 185 -20.96 -23.49 -7.83
N GLU A 186 -20.34 -22.32 -7.90
CA GLU A 186 -19.45 -21.79 -6.87
C GLU A 186 -20.15 -21.29 -5.64
N GLU A 187 -21.28 -20.60 -5.79
CA GLU A 187 -22.14 -20.26 -4.65
C GLU A 187 -22.58 -21.55 -3.95
N ALA A 188 -22.91 -22.60 -4.71
CA ALA A 188 -23.23 -23.91 -4.16
C ALA A 188 -22.02 -24.61 -3.49
N ALA A 189 -20.84 -24.60 -4.11
CA ALA A 189 -19.63 -25.26 -3.62
C ALA A 189 -18.99 -24.51 -2.44
N SER A 190 -19.05 -23.18 -2.44
CA SER A 190 -18.58 -22.33 -1.36
C SER A 190 -19.57 -22.31 -0.20
N SER A 191 -20.88 -22.47 -0.48
CA SER A 191 -21.90 -22.77 0.54
C SER A 191 -21.81 -24.19 1.08
N ALA A 192 -21.04 -25.09 0.47
CA ALA A 192 -20.85 -26.43 1.00
C ALA A 192 -20.05 -26.36 2.32
N MET A 193 -20.60 -26.93 3.38
CA MET A 193 -20.00 -26.90 4.71
C MET A 193 -18.62 -27.61 4.70
N PRO A 194 -17.54 -26.94 5.15
CA PRO A 194 -16.22 -27.55 5.20
C PRO A 194 -16.19 -28.82 6.07
N LYS A 195 -15.37 -29.80 5.67
CA LYS A 195 -15.25 -31.08 6.39
C LYS A 195 -14.13 -31.09 7.44
N ARG A 196 -13.16 -30.17 7.35
CA ARG A 196 -12.03 -30.07 8.29
C ARG A 196 -12.15 -28.80 9.11
N ILE A 197 -11.77 -28.89 10.39
CA ILE A 197 -11.87 -27.79 11.37
C ILE A 197 -10.97 -26.61 10.96
N ALA A 198 -9.78 -26.89 10.43
CA ALA A 198 -8.84 -25.85 10.01
C ALA A 198 -9.41 -24.92 8.92
N ASP A 199 -10.26 -25.48 8.05
CA ASP A 199 -10.81 -24.76 6.90
C ASP A 199 -11.85 -23.70 7.33
N PHE A 200 -12.48 -23.85 8.52
CA PHE A 200 -13.46 -22.88 9.04
C PHE A 200 -12.83 -21.53 9.44
N ALA A 201 -11.51 -21.47 9.67
CA ALA A 201 -10.87 -20.21 10.07
C ALA A 201 -10.96 -19.15 8.96
N LYS A 202 -10.72 -19.57 7.71
CA LYS A 202 -10.66 -18.71 6.52
C LYS A 202 -11.88 -18.85 5.60
N ASN A 203 -12.86 -19.68 5.96
CA ASN A 203 -14.05 -19.85 5.16
C ASN A 203 -14.91 -18.57 5.16
N PRO A 204 -15.47 -18.15 4.00
CA PRO A 204 -16.24 -16.92 3.89
C PRO A 204 -17.67 -17.02 4.48
N PHE A 205 -18.25 -18.23 4.57
CA PHE A 205 -19.65 -18.42 4.99
C PHE A 205 -19.81 -18.99 6.38
N TYR A 206 -18.87 -19.84 6.82
CA TYR A 206 -18.98 -20.57 8.08
C TYR A 206 -17.84 -20.26 9.03
N VAL A 207 -18.16 -20.27 10.32
CA VAL A 207 -17.20 -20.03 11.40
C VAL A 207 -17.54 -20.88 12.62
N LEU A 208 -16.52 -21.23 13.39
CA LEU A 208 -16.68 -21.88 14.69
C LEU A 208 -16.40 -20.86 15.81
N LYS A 209 -17.03 -21.04 16.97
CA LYS A 209 -16.80 -20.19 18.16
C LYS A 209 -15.33 -20.06 18.53
N ARG A 210 -14.53 -21.12 18.34
CA ARG A 210 -13.08 -21.13 18.62
C ARG A 210 -12.26 -20.19 17.73
N ASN A 211 -12.77 -19.86 16.54
CA ASN A 211 -12.04 -19.08 15.53
C ASN A 211 -12.30 -17.57 15.66
N LEU A 212 -13.20 -17.17 16.55
CA LEU A 212 -13.54 -15.77 16.78
C LEU A 212 -12.39 -15.06 17.47
N ARG A 213 -12.14 -13.81 17.07
CA ARG A 213 -11.21 -12.92 17.75
C ARG A 213 -11.73 -12.54 19.13
N GLN A 214 -10.84 -11.99 19.95
CA GLN A 214 -11.19 -11.55 21.30
C GLN A 214 -12.28 -10.47 21.31
N ASN A 215 -12.35 -9.63 20.27
CA ASN A 215 -13.35 -8.59 20.07
C ASN A 215 -14.52 -9.02 19.17
N GLU A 216 -14.67 -10.30 18.82
CA GLU A 216 -15.76 -10.78 17.98
C GLU A 216 -16.72 -11.64 18.79
N ILE A 217 -18.00 -11.59 18.41
CA ILE A 217 -19.04 -12.48 18.91
C ILE A 217 -19.97 -12.90 17.78
N ILE A 218 -20.79 -13.93 18.04
CA ILE A 218 -21.89 -14.29 17.15
C ILE A 218 -23.17 -13.64 17.69
N TYR A 219 -23.81 -12.81 16.88
CA TYR A 219 -25.07 -12.14 17.22
C TYR A 219 -25.97 -11.99 15.98
N PRO A 220 -27.19 -12.57 16.01
CA PRO A 220 -27.75 -13.43 17.07
C PRO A 220 -27.04 -14.79 17.17
N ASP A 221 -26.98 -15.41 18.36
CA ASP A 221 -26.36 -16.75 18.59
C ASP A 221 -27.17 -17.92 17.95
N ARG A 222 -28.10 -17.60 17.06
CA ARG A 222 -28.95 -18.52 16.29
C ARG A 222 -29.22 -17.91 14.91
N PRO A 223 -29.38 -18.72 13.84
CA PRO A 223 -29.42 -20.19 13.83
C PRO A 223 -28.03 -20.85 13.85
N VAL A 224 -27.98 -22.07 14.41
CA VAL A 224 -26.84 -22.97 14.28
C VAL A 224 -27.05 -23.78 13.01
N VAL A 225 -26.13 -23.68 12.05
CA VAL A 225 -26.28 -24.33 10.73
C VAL A 225 -26.06 -25.83 10.83
N GLY A 226 -25.11 -26.25 11.68
CA GLY A 226 -24.75 -27.64 11.82
C GLY A 226 -23.77 -27.85 12.96
N LYS A 227 -23.29 -29.09 13.10
CA LYS A 227 -22.24 -29.43 14.05
C LYS A 227 -21.13 -30.21 13.36
N ILE A 228 -19.89 -29.88 13.68
CA ILE A 228 -18.73 -30.65 13.23
C ILE A 228 -17.91 -31.10 14.42
N LYS A 229 -17.72 -32.42 14.57
CA LYS A 229 -17.04 -33.04 15.71
C LYS A 229 -17.49 -32.49 17.08
N GLY A 230 -18.79 -32.25 17.23
CA GLY A 230 -19.40 -31.73 18.46
C GLY A 230 -19.47 -30.21 18.58
N GLU A 231 -18.81 -29.44 17.71
CA GLU A 231 -18.86 -27.98 17.75
C GLU A 231 -19.92 -27.39 16.84
N SER A 232 -20.59 -26.34 17.33
CA SER A 232 -21.63 -25.64 16.58
C SER A 232 -21.02 -24.75 15.52
N VAL A 233 -21.51 -24.90 14.29
CA VAL A 233 -21.15 -24.11 13.11
C VAL A 233 -22.14 -22.96 12.97
N TYR A 234 -21.61 -21.76 12.82
CA TYR A 234 -22.38 -20.53 12.66
C TYR A 234 -22.11 -19.91 11.30
N LEU A 235 -23.06 -19.13 10.81
CA LEU A 235 -22.84 -18.28 9.65
C LEU A 235 -21.92 -17.13 10.01
N ARG A 236 -20.96 -16.85 9.14
CA ARG A 236 -19.99 -15.76 9.31
C ARG A 236 -20.65 -14.40 9.25
N GLU A 237 -21.80 -14.28 8.59
CA GLU A 237 -22.64 -13.06 8.58
C GLU A 237 -23.16 -12.66 9.98
N ASN A 238 -23.28 -13.64 10.89
CA ASN A 238 -23.67 -13.41 12.27
C ASN A 238 -22.48 -13.04 13.16
N VAL A 239 -21.24 -13.05 12.63
CA VAL A 239 -20.09 -12.54 13.37
C VAL A 239 -20.16 -11.03 13.40
N ARG A 240 -20.21 -10.48 14.61
CA ARG A 240 -20.21 -9.05 14.85
C ARG A 240 -18.95 -8.66 15.58
N VAL A 241 -18.34 -7.59 15.09
CA VAL A 241 -17.18 -6.95 15.73
C VAL A 241 -17.68 -6.06 16.85
N LEU A 242 -17.14 -6.29 18.05
CA LEU A 242 -17.34 -5.44 19.20
C LEU A 242 -16.23 -4.41 19.29
N ARG A 243 -16.57 -3.20 19.73
CA ARG A 243 -15.63 -2.08 19.84
C ARG A 243 -15.84 -1.31 21.12
N THR A 244 -14.80 -0.64 21.58
CA THR A 244 -14.90 0.28 22.72
C THR A 244 -15.70 1.52 22.34
N THR A 245 -16.21 2.26 23.33
CA THR A 245 -16.96 3.51 23.10
C THR A 245 -16.19 4.50 22.22
N ASN A 246 -14.90 4.69 22.49
CA ASN A 246 -14.04 5.57 21.69
C ASN A 246 -13.83 5.06 20.26
N ALA A 247 -13.81 3.74 20.04
CA ALA A 247 -13.69 3.16 18.71
C ALA A 247 -14.99 3.28 17.91
N TRP A 248 -16.16 3.16 18.55
CA TRP A 248 -17.45 3.49 17.91
C TRP A 248 -17.55 4.97 17.56
N MET A 249 -17.04 5.84 18.43
CA MET A 249 -17.03 7.28 18.17
C MET A 249 -16.23 7.62 16.91
N ARG A 250 -15.13 6.92 16.64
CA ARG A 250 -14.36 7.06 15.39
C ARG A 250 -15.12 6.59 14.15
N GLU A 251 -16.13 5.73 14.31
CA GLU A 251 -17.05 5.35 13.22
C GLU A 251 -18.27 6.28 13.13
N GLY A 252 -18.31 7.35 13.92
CA GLY A 252 -19.44 8.29 13.97
C GLY A 252 -20.66 7.73 14.68
N ARG A 253 -20.47 6.77 15.59
CA ARG A 253 -21.54 6.15 16.39
C ARG A 253 -21.30 6.39 17.88
N GLN A 254 -22.37 6.54 18.65
CA GLN A 254 -22.32 6.60 20.11
C GLN A 254 -23.08 5.41 20.72
N VAL A 255 -22.64 4.94 21.88
CA VAL A 255 -23.35 3.90 22.63
C VAL A 255 -24.62 4.52 23.22
N LYS A 256 -25.76 3.84 23.06
CA LYS A 256 -27.03 4.31 23.63
C LYS A 256 -26.94 4.44 25.15
N PRO A 257 -27.65 5.39 25.76
CA PRO A 257 -27.68 5.51 27.21
C PRO A 257 -28.09 4.19 27.89
N SER A 258 -27.44 3.86 29.01
CA SER A 258 -27.77 2.70 29.87
C SER A 258 -27.58 1.31 29.23
N GLN A 259 -26.73 1.18 28.21
CA GLN A 259 -26.35 -0.13 27.67
C GLN A 259 -25.26 -0.81 28.51
N VAL A 260 -25.40 -2.11 28.74
CA VAL A 260 -24.38 -2.93 29.42
C VAL A 260 -23.39 -3.46 28.37
N PRO A 261 -22.07 -3.45 28.65
CA PRO A 261 -21.09 -4.01 27.73
C PRO A 261 -21.33 -5.50 27.48
N VAL A 262 -21.21 -5.92 26.22
CA VAL A 262 -21.40 -7.31 25.81
C VAL A 262 -20.23 -8.17 26.22
N LYS A 263 -19.02 -7.60 26.19
CA LYS A 263 -17.79 -8.30 26.54
C LYS A 263 -16.80 -7.32 27.16
N GLN A 264 -16.06 -7.81 28.14
CA GLN A 264 -14.98 -7.09 28.78
C GLN A 264 -13.66 -7.80 28.47
N ILE A 265 -12.65 -7.04 28.04
CA ILE A 265 -11.35 -7.58 27.65
C ILE A 265 -10.22 -6.84 28.37
N LYS A 266 -9.12 -7.54 28.68
CA LYS A 266 -7.92 -6.88 29.21
C LYS A 266 -7.38 -5.87 28.20
N GLN A 267 -7.27 -4.62 28.61
CA GLN A 267 -6.78 -3.54 27.77
C GLN A 267 -5.26 -3.58 27.71
N ARG A 268 -4.69 -3.60 26.50
CA ARG A 268 -3.24 -3.41 26.34
C ARG A 268 -2.87 -1.94 26.50
N ALA A 269 -1.90 -1.67 27.35
CA ALA A 269 -1.42 -0.32 27.64
C ALA A 269 -0.35 0.13 26.62
N VAL A 270 -0.78 0.83 25.58
CA VAL A 270 0.11 1.24 24.47
C VAL A 270 0.63 2.67 24.63
N THR A 271 -0.20 3.63 25.06
CA THR A 271 0.20 5.03 25.26
C THR A 271 0.89 5.21 26.60
N ALA A 272 1.78 6.20 26.72
CA ALA A 272 2.43 6.49 28.00
C ALA A 272 1.42 6.68 29.16
N ARG A 273 0.29 7.36 28.89
CA ARG A 273 -0.80 7.53 29.86
C ARG A 273 -1.49 6.22 30.22
N SER A 274 -1.73 5.32 29.26
CA SER A 274 -2.38 4.04 29.57
C SER A 274 -1.43 3.08 30.27
N LYS A 275 -0.12 3.19 30.08
CA LYS A 275 0.89 2.44 30.86
C LYS A 275 0.87 2.84 32.32
N ILE A 276 0.90 4.14 32.61
CA ILE A 276 0.78 4.65 33.98
C ILE A 276 -0.54 4.19 34.63
N ALA A 277 -1.65 4.25 33.89
CA ALA A 277 -2.95 3.79 34.40
C ALA A 277 -2.99 2.27 34.66
N ALA A 278 -2.33 1.48 33.80
CA ALA A 278 -2.24 0.04 34.00
C ALA A 278 -1.39 -0.32 35.22
N GLU A 279 -0.23 0.34 35.40
CA GLU A 279 0.63 0.16 36.58
C GLU A 279 -0.10 0.53 37.88
N ALA A 280 -0.87 1.63 37.87
CA ALA A 280 -1.66 2.04 39.02
C ALA A 280 -2.78 1.04 39.38
N MET A 281 -3.46 0.48 38.37
CA MET A 281 -4.48 -0.56 38.59
C MET A 281 -3.86 -1.87 39.08
N GLU A 282 -2.71 -2.25 38.53
CA GLU A 282 -1.97 -3.45 38.93
C GLU A 282 -1.47 -3.32 40.39
N ALA A 283 -0.99 -2.15 40.80
CA ALA A 283 -0.63 -1.86 42.19
C ALA A 283 -1.82 -1.93 43.15
N ALA A 284 -3.04 -1.68 42.66
CA ALA A 284 -4.29 -1.84 43.41
C ALA A 284 -4.86 -3.27 43.36
N GLY A 285 -4.14 -4.23 42.74
CA GLY A 285 -4.58 -5.62 42.58
C GLY A 285 -5.66 -5.84 41.52
N GLY A 286 -5.88 -4.86 40.64
CA GLY A 286 -6.85 -4.92 39.55
C GLY A 286 -6.20 -4.96 38.17
N GLU A 287 -6.97 -5.33 37.14
CA GLU A 287 -6.54 -5.25 35.74
C GLU A 287 -7.25 -4.10 35.03
N LEU A 288 -6.55 -3.44 34.10
CA LEU A 288 -7.18 -2.47 33.20
C LEU A 288 -8.04 -3.21 32.16
N VAL A 289 -9.35 -3.03 32.24
CA VAL A 289 -10.33 -3.71 31.37
C VAL A 289 -10.98 -2.69 30.45
N ALA A 290 -11.20 -3.09 29.19
CA ALA A 290 -11.94 -2.34 28.20
C ALA A 290 -13.31 -2.97 27.95
N ASP A 291 -14.35 -2.13 28.06
CA ASP A 291 -15.73 -2.48 27.73
C ASP A 291 -15.94 -2.48 26.21
N LEU A 292 -16.53 -3.56 25.71
CA LEU A 292 -16.85 -3.72 24.29
C LEU A 292 -18.36 -3.77 24.06
N TYR A 293 -18.78 -3.01 23.06
CA TYR A 293 -20.18 -2.86 22.65
C TYR A 293 -20.34 -3.30 21.20
N GLY A 294 -21.51 -3.84 20.87
CA GLY A 294 -21.89 -4.19 19.51
C GLY A 294 -22.63 -3.08 18.78
N GLU A 295 -22.69 -3.13 17.46
CA GLU A 295 -23.34 -2.09 16.65
C GLU A 295 -24.82 -1.86 17.04
N TRP A 296 -25.54 -2.92 17.41
CA TRP A 296 -26.96 -2.86 17.84
C TRP A 296 -27.17 -2.06 19.15
N GLN A 297 -26.12 -1.88 19.94
CA GLN A 297 -26.14 -1.07 21.17
C GLN A 297 -25.79 0.39 20.90
N THR A 298 -25.49 0.73 19.65
CA THR A 298 -25.08 2.08 19.26
C THR A 298 -26.13 2.74 18.38
N GLU A 299 -26.04 4.05 18.30
CA GLU A 299 -26.80 4.90 17.40
C GLU A 299 -25.85 5.86 16.68
N LEU A 300 -26.32 6.45 15.59
CA LEU A 300 -25.53 7.44 14.86
C LEU A 300 -25.33 8.67 15.75
N PHE A 301 -24.09 9.12 15.89
CA PHE A 301 -23.79 10.34 16.64
C PHE A 301 -24.23 11.55 15.82
N GLU A 302 -25.18 12.32 16.36
CA GLU A 302 -25.55 13.61 15.80
C GLU A 302 -24.90 14.74 16.60
N PRO A 303 -23.93 15.48 16.02
CA PRO A 303 -23.36 16.65 16.68
C PRO A 303 -24.41 17.77 16.84
N PRO A 304 -24.24 18.68 17.83
CA PRO A 304 -25.04 19.90 17.92
C PRO A 304 -24.98 20.70 16.61
N PRO A 305 -26.06 21.34 16.16
CA PRO A 305 -26.05 22.15 14.94
C PRO A 305 -25.29 23.47 15.13
N VAL A 306 -24.88 24.08 14.02
CA VAL A 306 -24.33 25.44 14.01
C VAL A 306 -25.43 26.43 14.43
N CYS A 307 -25.16 27.26 15.43
CA CYS A 307 -26.09 28.29 15.93
C CYS A 307 -25.40 29.66 15.83
N ASP A 308 -26.11 30.68 15.33
CA ASP A 308 -25.62 32.07 15.20
C ASP A 308 -24.27 32.19 14.49
N GLY A 309 -24.06 31.38 13.45
CA GLY A 309 -22.80 31.35 12.70
C GLY A 309 -21.60 30.83 13.50
N ARG A 310 -21.82 30.16 14.65
CA ARG A 310 -20.76 29.57 15.47
C ARG A 310 -20.76 28.05 15.39
N VAL A 311 -19.58 27.49 15.15
CA VAL A 311 -19.38 26.04 15.04
C VAL A 311 -19.23 25.44 16.43
N PRO A 312 -19.94 24.33 16.75
CA PRO A 312 -19.78 23.63 18.03
C PRO A 312 -18.36 23.09 18.16
N ARG A 313 -17.77 23.17 19.36
CA ARG A 313 -16.40 22.72 19.65
C ARG A 313 -16.39 21.70 20.77
N ASN A 314 -15.44 20.78 20.73
CA ASN A 314 -15.12 19.89 21.84
C ASN A 314 -14.35 20.65 22.94
N ASP A 315 -14.02 19.98 24.04
CA ASP A 315 -13.27 20.54 25.17
C ASP A 315 -11.87 21.07 24.79
N TYR A 316 -11.34 20.64 23.64
CA TYR A 316 -10.06 21.07 23.08
C TYR A 316 -10.19 22.22 22.07
N GLY A 317 -11.40 22.73 21.83
CA GLY A 317 -11.65 23.81 20.87
C GLY A 317 -11.77 23.38 19.40
N ASN A 318 -11.77 22.07 19.13
CA ASN A 318 -11.79 21.48 17.78
C ASN A 318 -13.11 20.75 17.49
N VAL A 319 -13.34 20.37 16.23
CA VAL A 319 -14.44 19.49 15.83
C VAL A 319 -13.89 18.11 15.53
N ASN A 320 -14.47 17.09 16.17
CA ASN A 320 -14.20 15.70 15.84
C ASN A 320 -14.97 15.34 14.56
N LEU A 321 -14.27 15.04 13.46
CA LEU A 321 -14.85 14.73 12.15
C LEU A 321 -14.29 13.41 11.61
N PHE A 322 -14.52 12.32 12.34
CA PHE A 322 -14.02 10.99 11.97
C PHE A 322 -14.85 10.31 10.86
N ALA A 323 -16.13 10.65 10.78
CA ALA A 323 -17.08 10.17 9.79
C ALA A 323 -17.88 11.33 9.19
N ALA A 324 -18.37 11.16 7.96
CA ALA A 324 -19.16 12.18 7.28
C ALA A 324 -20.45 12.58 8.05
N SER A 325 -21.03 11.65 8.81
CA SER A 325 -22.19 11.90 9.67
C SER A 325 -21.90 12.83 10.85
N MET A 326 -20.63 13.00 11.24
CA MET A 326 -20.23 13.87 12.35
C MET A 326 -20.12 15.34 11.96
N LEU A 327 -20.44 15.71 10.71
CA LEU A 327 -20.50 17.10 10.30
C LEU A 327 -21.74 17.77 10.90
N PRO A 328 -21.59 18.85 11.69
CA PRO A 328 -22.73 19.60 12.22
C PRO A 328 -23.70 20.04 11.13
N LYS A 329 -25.00 19.93 11.41
CA LYS A 329 -26.03 20.48 10.52
C LYS A 329 -25.81 22.00 10.42
N GLY A 330 -25.78 22.52 9.19
CA GLY A 330 -25.45 23.92 8.93
C GLY A 330 -23.96 24.25 8.87
N ALA A 331 -23.06 23.26 9.01
CA ALA A 331 -21.63 23.43 8.78
C ALA A 331 -21.19 22.87 7.41
N ALA A 332 -20.01 23.31 6.97
CA ALA A 332 -19.29 22.78 5.84
C ALA A 332 -17.83 22.49 6.23
N HIS A 333 -17.26 21.41 5.70
CA HIS A 333 -15.86 21.04 5.91
C HIS A 333 -15.02 21.51 4.72
N VAL A 334 -13.92 22.21 5.02
CA VAL A 334 -12.95 22.70 4.04
C VAL A 334 -11.61 22.01 4.30
N PRO A 335 -11.26 20.94 3.54
CA PRO A 335 -10.05 20.15 3.75
C PRO A 335 -8.80 20.84 3.18
N ASN A 336 -8.48 22.04 3.66
CA ASN A 336 -7.30 22.79 3.24
C ASN A 336 -6.51 23.30 4.46
N PRO A 337 -5.19 23.03 4.56
CA PRO A 337 -4.36 23.50 5.68
C PRO A 337 -4.37 25.02 5.88
N ASN A 338 -4.48 25.80 4.81
CA ASN A 338 -4.48 27.26 4.87
C ASN A 338 -5.85 27.85 5.24
N ALA A 339 -6.91 27.03 5.25
CA ALA A 339 -8.27 27.51 5.50
C ALA A 339 -8.41 28.22 6.84
N ARG A 340 -7.69 27.76 7.88
CA ARG A 340 -7.72 28.42 9.20
C ARG A 340 -7.23 29.86 9.15
N ARG A 341 -6.18 30.14 8.36
CA ARG A 341 -5.64 31.50 8.18
C ARG A 341 -6.64 32.38 7.45
N VAL A 342 -7.16 31.90 6.32
CA VAL A 342 -8.12 32.63 5.48
C VAL A 342 -9.42 32.95 6.26
N CYS A 343 -9.94 32.01 7.05
CA CYS A 343 -11.12 32.25 7.89
C CYS A 343 -10.87 33.35 8.93
N LYS A 344 -9.65 33.39 9.51
CA LYS A 344 -9.26 34.42 10.48
C LYS A 344 -9.16 35.81 9.84
N GLU A 345 -8.63 35.89 8.61
CA GLU A 345 -8.53 37.13 7.84
C GLU A 345 -9.91 37.68 7.47
N LEU A 346 -10.87 36.81 7.15
CA LEU A 346 -12.23 37.17 6.78
C LEU A 346 -13.20 37.28 7.97
N GLY A 347 -12.74 37.03 9.19
CA GLY A 347 -13.56 37.15 10.40
C GLY A 347 -14.66 36.08 10.56
N VAL A 348 -14.54 34.95 9.88
CA VAL A 348 -15.51 33.84 9.93
C VAL A 348 -15.15 32.88 11.08
N ASP A 349 -16.14 32.45 11.88
CA ASP A 349 -15.92 31.45 12.93
C ASP A 349 -15.52 30.11 12.30
N ALA A 350 -14.39 29.57 12.73
CA ALA A 350 -13.87 28.30 12.24
C ALA A 350 -13.36 27.46 13.41
N ALA A 351 -13.49 26.14 13.27
CA ALA A 351 -12.92 25.16 14.19
C ALA A 351 -12.09 24.14 13.41
N ASP A 352 -10.95 23.72 13.98
CA ASP A 352 -10.09 22.74 13.31
C ASP A 352 -10.78 21.38 13.25
N ALA A 353 -10.72 20.73 12.08
CA ALA A 353 -11.35 19.43 11.86
C ALA A 353 -10.36 18.31 12.18
N VAL A 354 -10.54 17.64 13.31
CA VAL A 354 -9.74 16.46 13.69
C VAL A 354 -10.37 15.22 13.03
N VAL A 355 -9.68 14.68 12.03
CA VAL A 355 -10.15 13.54 11.23
C VAL A 355 -9.62 12.20 11.71
N GLY A 356 -8.61 12.21 12.58
CA GLY A 356 -8.01 10.98 13.09
C GLY A 356 -6.93 11.24 14.13
N PHE A 357 -6.21 10.19 14.48
CA PHE A 357 -5.05 10.26 15.37
C PHE A 357 -3.91 9.43 14.80
N GLU A 358 -2.71 9.99 14.84
CA GLU A 358 -1.48 9.31 14.44
C GLU A 358 -0.67 8.95 15.69
N PHE A 359 -0.07 7.76 15.70
CA PHE A 359 0.79 7.34 16.79
C PHE A 359 2.25 7.61 16.45
N ARG A 360 2.89 8.55 17.16
CA ARG A 360 4.30 8.88 17.00
C ARG A 360 5.00 8.83 18.35
N ARG A 361 6.12 8.09 18.42
CA ARG A 361 6.99 8.01 19.61
C ARG A 361 6.24 7.71 20.93
N GLY A 362 5.29 6.77 20.91
CA GLY A 362 4.54 6.41 22.12
C GLY A 362 3.37 7.35 22.46
N GLN A 363 3.13 8.38 21.65
CA GLN A 363 2.07 9.38 21.84
C GLN A 363 1.05 9.32 20.71
N SER A 364 -0.21 9.60 21.02
CA SER A 364 -1.30 9.73 20.04
C SER A 364 -1.56 11.21 19.80
N LEU A 365 -1.26 11.68 18.58
CA LEU A 365 -1.41 13.07 18.16
C LEU A 365 -2.62 13.22 17.24
N PRO A 366 -3.45 14.27 17.39
CA PRO A 366 -4.60 14.49 16.51
C PRO A 366 -4.12 14.89 15.11
N VAL A 367 -4.73 14.27 14.09
CA VAL A 367 -4.53 14.64 12.68
C VAL A 367 -5.61 15.65 12.31
N VAL A 368 -5.19 16.89 12.11
CA VAL A 368 -6.07 17.98 11.68
C VAL A 368 -6.06 18.05 10.16
N GLN A 369 -7.24 17.99 9.54
CA GLN A 369 -7.39 18.14 8.10
C GLN A 369 -8.37 19.27 7.79
N GLY A 370 -7.83 20.49 7.73
CA GLY A 370 -8.60 21.69 7.43
C GLY A 370 -9.53 22.12 8.55
N VAL A 371 -10.62 22.81 8.20
CA VAL A 371 -11.52 23.48 9.15
C VAL A 371 -12.98 23.19 8.86
N VAL A 372 -13.80 23.26 9.91
CA VAL A 372 -15.26 23.29 9.83
C VAL A 372 -15.72 24.74 10.01
N ILE A 373 -16.57 25.20 9.10
CA ILE A 373 -17.12 26.57 9.05
C ILE A 373 -18.64 26.54 8.89
N PRO A 374 -19.37 27.63 9.20
CA PRO A 374 -20.77 27.78 8.83
C PRO A 374 -20.95 27.64 7.31
N ARG A 375 -22.02 26.95 6.90
CA ARG A 375 -22.30 26.68 5.48
C ARG A 375 -22.45 27.96 4.66
N GLU A 376 -22.98 29.01 5.25
CA GLU A 376 -23.18 30.32 4.61
C GLU A 376 -21.87 30.96 4.15
N ALA A 377 -20.77 30.71 4.87
CA ALA A 377 -19.46 31.26 4.55
C ALA A 377 -18.65 30.37 3.57
N PHE A 378 -19.18 29.21 3.17
CA PHE A 378 -18.43 28.22 2.40
C PHE A 378 -17.90 28.77 1.08
N ASP A 379 -18.76 29.38 0.27
CA ASP A 379 -18.38 29.88 -1.05
C ASP A 379 -17.34 31.00 -0.94
N LEU A 380 -17.51 31.92 0.02
CA LEU A 380 -16.56 33.01 0.30
C LEU A 380 -15.17 32.47 0.66
N ILE A 381 -15.09 31.46 1.53
CA ILE A 381 -13.81 30.87 1.94
C ILE A 381 -13.15 30.10 0.79
N VAL A 382 -13.94 29.38 -0.01
CA VAL A 382 -13.42 28.64 -1.17
C VAL A 382 -12.81 29.58 -2.21
N ASP A 383 -13.47 30.69 -2.50
CA ASP A 383 -12.97 31.68 -3.45
C ASP A 383 -11.72 32.40 -2.91
N ALA A 384 -11.73 32.80 -1.64
CA ALA A 384 -10.54 33.37 -1.00
C ALA A 384 -9.35 32.40 -0.98
N LEU A 385 -9.59 31.09 -0.81
CA LEU A 385 -8.52 30.08 -0.90
C LEU A 385 -7.96 29.90 -2.31
N ARG A 386 -8.81 30.05 -3.35
CA ARG A 386 -8.35 30.03 -4.74
C ARG A 386 -7.44 31.23 -5.01
N GLU A 387 -7.82 32.40 -4.52
CA GLU A 387 -7.03 33.62 -4.65
C GLU A 387 -5.70 33.53 -3.86
N ASP A 388 -5.74 33.05 -2.61
CA ASP A 388 -4.53 32.83 -1.79
C ASP A 388 -3.54 31.88 -2.49
N ARG A 389 -4.05 30.81 -3.10
CA ARG A 389 -3.24 29.86 -3.89
C ARG A 389 -2.63 30.52 -5.11
N HIS A 390 -3.41 31.34 -5.83
CA HIS A 390 -2.92 32.08 -6.99
C HIS A 390 -1.80 33.06 -6.60
N ASN A 391 -2.04 33.90 -5.59
CA ASN A 391 -1.07 34.87 -5.09
C ASN A 391 0.21 34.20 -4.56
N THR A 392 0.08 33.06 -3.89
CA THR A 392 1.24 32.29 -3.41
C THR A 392 2.05 31.70 -4.57
N SER A 393 1.38 31.23 -5.63
CA SER A 393 2.03 30.73 -6.85
C SER A 393 2.84 31.84 -7.52
N GLU A 394 2.26 33.02 -7.71
CA GLU A 394 2.93 34.14 -8.35
C GLU A 394 4.15 34.61 -7.55
N LYS A 395 4.03 34.72 -6.22
CA LYS A 395 5.17 35.05 -5.35
C LYS A 395 6.29 34.02 -5.47
N ARG A 396 5.98 32.72 -5.50
CA ARG A 396 6.98 31.66 -5.70
C ARG A 396 7.67 31.76 -7.05
N LEU A 397 6.93 32.02 -8.13
CA LEU A 397 7.50 32.23 -9.46
C LEU A 397 8.45 33.42 -9.48
N ALA A 398 8.04 34.55 -8.89
CA ALA A 398 8.89 35.74 -8.76
C ALA A 398 10.16 35.45 -7.93
N GLU A 399 10.05 34.68 -6.84
CA GLU A 399 11.22 34.26 -6.04
C GLU A 399 12.16 33.33 -6.80
N ILE A 400 11.62 32.41 -7.61
CA ILE A 400 12.43 31.52 -8.47
C ILE A 400 13.13 32.34 -9.55
N GLU A 401 12.44 33.27 -10.19
CA GLU A 401 12.99 34.17 -11.20
C GLU A 401 14.13 35.01 -10.60
N GLN A 402 13.90 35.66 -9.45
CA GLN A 402 14.94 36.43 -8.76
C GLN A 402 16.16 35.60 -8.38
N ARG A 403 15.95 34.36 -7.89
CA ARG A 403 17.06 33.44 -7.59
C ARG A 403 17.82 33.05 -8.85
N THR A 404 17.12 32.76 -9.92
CA THR A 404 17.69 32.38 -11.23
C THR A 404 18.53 33.53 -11.79
N LEU A 405 18.02 34.76 -11.77
CA LEU A 405 18.76 35.96 -12.19
C LEU A 405 20.02 36.19 -11.34
N LYS A 406 19.95 35.99 -10.02
CA LYS A 406 21.14 36.06 -9.15
C LYS A 406 22.18 35.00 -9.52
N HIS A 407 21.76 33.77 -9.81
CA HIS A 407 22.67 32.70 -10.25
C HIS A 407 23.30 32.99 -11.61
N TRP A 408 22.50 33.44 -12.59
CA TRP A 408 23.01 33.84 -13.91
C TRP A 408 24.02 34.97 -13.81
N ARG A 409 23.74 35.99 -12.99
CA ARG A 409 24.70 37.08 -12.76
C ARG A 409 26.01 36.56 -12.18
N ARG A 410 25.98 35.66 -11.19
CA ARG A 410 27.18 35.05 -10.60
C ARG A 410 27.95 34.23 -11.65
N LEU A 411 27.26 33.44 -12.47
CA LEU A 411 27.87 32.63 -13.54
C LEU A 411 28.56 33.51 -14.58
N LEU A 412 27.88 34.55 -15.08
CA LEU A 412 28.44 35.46 -16.08
C LEU A 412 29.64 36.24 -15.53
N LEU A 413 29.58 36.67 -14.26
CA LEU A 413 30.73 37.30 -13.61
C LEU A 413 31.91 36.34 -13.46
N ALA A 414 31.66 35.08 -13.06
CA ALA A 414 32.70 34.06 -12.95
C ALA A 414 33.34 33.73 -14.32
N LEU A 415 32.54 33.59 -15.37
CA LEU A 415 33.02 33.38 -16.74
C LEU A 415 33.84 34.59 -17.24
N ARG A 416 33.41 35.82 -16.92
CA ARG A 416 34.15 37.02 -17.27
C ARG A 416 35.50 37.08 -16.58
N VAL A 417 35.53 36.85 -15.26
CA VAL A 417 36.77 36.79 -14.48
C VAL A 417 37.68 35.69 -15.03
N ARG A 418 37.13 34.51 -15.36
CA ARG A 418 37.91 33.42 -15.95
C ARG A 418 38.51 33.81 -17.30
N ALA A 419 37.73 34.43 -18.18
CA ALA A 419 38.21 34.90 -19.48
C ALA A 419 39.29 35.99 -19.34
N ASP A 420 39.13 36.94 -18.41
CA ASP A 420 40.13 37.97 -18.13
C ASP A 420 41.42 37.36 -17.55
N VAL A 421 41.30 36.36 -16.67
CA VAL A 421 42.43 35.60 -16.12
C VAL A 421 43.15 34.83 -17.23
N ASP A 422 42.44 34.05 -18.05
CA ASP A 422 43.02 33.29 -19.16
C ASP A 422 43.72 34.23 -20.17
N ALA A 423 43.13 35.40 -20.47
CA ALA A 423 43.75 36.42 -21.31
C ALA A 423 45.01 37.04 -20.68
N SER A 424 45.03 37.24 -19.35
CA SER A 424 46.20 37.74 -18.63
C SER A 424 47.35 36.73 -18.61
N PHE A 425 47.05 35.43 -18.50
CA PHE A 425 48.04 34.36 -18.59
C PHE A 425 48.56 34.20 -20.02
N ALA A 426 47.71 34.31 -21.04
CA ALA A 426 48.14 34.32 -22.44
C ALA A 426 49.13 35.45 -22.74
N ARG A 427 48.83 36.69 -22.31
CA ARG A 427 49.75 37.84 -22.44
C ARG A 427 51.05 37.70 -21.63
N ARG A 428 51.04 36.91 -20.56
CA ARG A 428 52.23 36.65 -19.74
C ARG A 428 53.11 35.54 -20.35
N SER A 429 52.49 34.55 -20.98
CA SER A 429 53.17 33.51 -21.77
C SER A 429 53.91 34.09 -22.97
N GLU A 430 53.28 35.02 -23.70
CA GLU A 430 53.90 35.76 -24.82
C GLU A 430 55.07 36.65 -24.38
N ARG A 431 55.07 37.13 -23.12
CA ARG A 431 56.19 37.91 -22.55
C ARG A 431 57.33 37.04 -22.02
N SER A 432 57.11 35.75 -21.75
CA SER A 432 58.15 34.84 -21.23
C SER A 432 58.99 34.17 -22.33
N GLU A 433 58.59 34.21 -23.59
CA GLU A 433 59.41 33.70 -24.71
C GLU A 433 60.51 34.67 -25.17
N GLY A 434 60.63 35.84 -24.53
CA GLY A 434 61.47 36.95 -25.00
C GLY A 434 62.63 37.39 -24.11
N MET A 435 63.04 36.65 -23.06
CA MET A 435 64.29 36.98 -22.35
C MET A 435 64.94 35.76 -21.69
N SER A 436 66.00 35.25 -22.31
CA SER A 436 67.09 34.57 -21.62
C SER A 436 68.14 35.60 -21.21
N PHE A 437 68.59 35.60 -19.93
CA PHE A 437 70.00 35.84 -19.60
C PHE A 437 70.34 35.51 -18.12
N SER A 438 71.30 34.58 -18.01
CA SER A 438 72.43 34.43 -17.06
C SER A 438 72.32 34.70 -15.55
N THR A 439 72.79 33.69 -14.81
CA THR A 439 73.22 33.66 -13.41
C THR A 439 74.56 34.38 -13.14
N LYS A 440 74.62 35.24 -12.11
CA LYS A 440 75.60 35.22 -10.97
C LYS A 440 75.71 36.60 -10.27
N GLY A 441 75.78 36.58 -8.93
CA GLY A 441 76.70 37.45 -8.18
C GLY A 441 76.15 38.48 -7.18
N ASP A 442 75.89 38.02 -5.96
CA ASP A 442 76.25 38.62 -4.65
C ASP A 442 75.70 39.99 -4.12
N LYS A 443 75.06 39.86 -2.95
CA LYS A 443 75.13 40.63 -1.67
C LYS A 443 74.53 42.04 -1.47
N LYS A 444 73.69 42.03 -0.42
CA LYS A 444 73.48 43.02 0.68
C LYS A 444 72.84 44.39 0.37
N GLY A 445 71.62 44.53 0.89
CA GLY A 445 71.39 45.45 2.02
C GLY A 445 70.58 46.73 1.75
N LYS A 446 69.48 46.85 2.52
CA LYS A 446 68.88 48.07 3.08
C LYS A 446 67.88 48.90 2.22
N GLN A 447 66.60 48.62 2.46
CA GLN A 447 65.59 49.52 3.06
C GLN A 447 65.41 50.94 2.46
N ARG A 448 64.27 51.18 1.80
CA ARG A 448 63.19 52.07 2.27
C ARG A 448 61.99 52.13 1.30
N ASP A 449 60.83 51.84 1.89
CA ASP A 449 59.51 52.48 1.80
C ASP A 449 58.96 52.96 0.46
N LEU A 450 57.83 52.37 0.06
CA LEU A 450 56.68 53.08 -0.52
C LEU A 450 55.41 52.25 -0.28
N GLU A 451 54.51 52.84 0.51
CA GLU A 451 53.19 52.36 0.92
C GLU A 451 52.31 51.99 -0.28
N HIS A 452 51.50 50.92 -0.19
CA HIS A 452 50.18 50.89 -0.83
C HIS A 452 49.23 49.93 -0.06
N SER A 453 48.14 50.54 0.40
CA SER A 453 47.00 49.96 1.11
C SER A 453 46.36 48.79 0.34
N SER A 454 46.30 47.61 0.96
CA SER A 454 45.41 46.51 0.59
C SER A 454 44.17 46.52 1.47
N PRO A 455 42.94 46.42 0.94
CA PRO A 455 41.79 46.13 1.78
C PRO A 455 41.65 44.61 1.93
N ASN A 456 41.77 44.21 3.19
CA ASN A 456 41.38 42.92 3.75
C ASN A 456 39.90 42.63 3.43
N LEU A 457 39.60 41.41 2.98
CA LEU A 457 38.26 40.83 3.12
C LEU A 457 38.42 39.51 3.85
N ASP A 458 38.12 39.59 5.15
CA ASP A 458 38.15 38.49 6.09
C ASP A 458 37.13 37.41 5.71
N GLU A 459 37.64 36.20 5.79
CA GLU A 459 36.91 34.94 5.84
C GLU A 459 36.27 34.78 7.22
N ARG A 460 34.94 34.68 7.29
CA ARG A 460 34.24 34.03 8.42
C ARG A 460 32.90 33.42 7.97
N THR A 461 33.02 32.14 7.71
CA THR A 461 32.05 31.05 7.80
C THR A 461 30.79 31.34 8.63
N LEU A 462 29.63 31.22 7.98
CA LEU A 462 28.45 30.57 8.55
C LEU A 462 27.91 29.65 7.45
N GLU A 463 28.06 28.34 7.68
CA GLU A 463 27.44 27.29 6.89
C GLU A 463 25.91 27.42 6.98
N GLU A 464 25.27 27.84 5.90
CA GLU A 464 23.86 27.50 5.68
C GLU A 464 23.78 26.45 4.58
N ARG A 465 23.44 25.25 5.02
CA ARG A 465 23.22 24.06 4.20
C ARG A 465 22.21 24.36 3.08
N PRO A 466 22.41 23.84 1.87
CA PRO A 466 21.33 23.85 0.89
C PRO A 466 20.18 23.00 1.45
N ASP A 467 18.96 23.54 1.43
CA ASP A 467 17.74 22.75 1.61
C ASP A 467 17.78 21.62 0.58
N GLN A 468 18.14 20.43 1.07
CA GLN A 468 17.91 19.20 0.36
C GLN A 468 16.41 19.09 0.14
N VAL A 469 16.01 19.13 -1.12
CA VAL A 469 14.77 18.52 -1.57
C VAL A 469 14.83 17.07 -1.07
N GLN A 470 14.00 16.74 -0.09
CA GLN A 470 13.74 15.36 0.29
C GLN A 470 12.92 14.74 -0.84
N ASP A 471 13.61 14.27 -1.87
CA ASP A 471 13.13 13.09 -2.59
C ASP A 471 13.35 11.91 -1.65
N THR A 472 12.25 11.44 -1.06
CA THR A 472 12.22 10.20 -0.30
C THR A 472 12.36 9.03 -1.26
N GLU A 473 13.60 8.67 -1.58
CA GLU A 473 13.92 7.32 -2.05
C GLU A 473 13.90 6.40 -0.84
N ALA A 474 12.95 5.46 -0.87
CA ALA A 474 12.86 4.35 0.06
C ALA A 474 13.97 3.36 -0.31
N ASP A 475 14.96 3.23 0.57
CA ASP A 475 15.90 2.12 0.52
C ASP A 475 15.51 1.09 1.58
N ASP A 476 15.31 -0.12 1.09
CA ASP A 476 14.93 -1.31 1.81
C ASP A 476 16.11 -1.79 2.65
N THR A 477 15.91 -1.95 3.96
CA THR A 477 16.83 -2.74 4.77
C THR A 477 16.04 -3.60 5.75
N GLU A 478 15.95 -4.87 5.37
CA GLU A 478 15.75 -6.09 6.17
C GLU A 478 14.85 -5.98 7.41
N ALA A 479 13.59 -6.34 7.20
CA ALA A 479 12.61 -6.65 8.22
C ALA A 479 12.97 -7.96 8.95
N GLY A 480 13.74 -7.81 10.03
CA GLY A 480 13.80 -8.78 11.13
C GLY A 480 12.49 -8.76 11.92
N ASP A 481 11.74 -9.86 11.79
CA ASP A 481 10.65 -10.35 12.65
C ASP A 481 10.48 -9.63 14.00
N THR A 482 9.49 -8.75 14.10
CA THR A 482 8.82 -8.47 15.37
C THR A 482 7.30 -8.36 15.17
N GLY A 483 6.63 -9.48 15.45
CA GLY A 483 5.54 -9.47 16.43
C GLY A 483 4.27 -8.73 16.01
N GLY A 484 3.35 -9.50 15.43
CA GLY A 484 2.05 -9.00 15.03
C GLY A 484 1.16 -8.51 16.18
N GLY A 485 0.20 -7.69 15.78
CA GLY A 485 -1.06 -7.51 16.48
C GLY A 485 -1.28 -6.11 17.00
N PHE A 486 -1.96 -5.27 16.20
CA PHE A 486 -2.99 -4.37 16.70
C PHE A 486 -3.81 -3.82 15.53
N LEU A 487 -4.98 -4.40 15.31
CA LEU A 487 -6.24 -3.76 14.88
C LEU A 487 -7.21 -4.91 14.62
N ALA A 488 -7.89 -5.23 15.71
CA ALA A 488 -8.82 -6.34 15.84
C ALA A 488 -10.00 -6.23 14.88
#